data_AF-A0A932XIU2-F1
#
_entry.id   AF-A0A932XIU2-F1
#
_cell.length_a   1.000
_cell.length_b   1.000
_cell.length_c   1.000
_cell.angle_alpha   90.00
_cell.angle_beta   90.00
_cell.angle_gamma   90.00
#
_symmetry.space_group_name_H-M   'P 1'
#
loop_
_entity.id
_entity.type
_entity.pdbx_description
1 polymer ?
#
loop_
_entity_poly.entity_id
_entity_poly.type
_entity_poly.pdbx_seq_one_letter_code
_entity_poly.pdbx_strand_id
1 'polypeptide(L)'
;MLRSLVGDVAALWHARETTDADRKRLLRCLIQEVVLIRDDGAKGAGGVTIIRLGWKSGAWTELATPRPSTGEQARTEAAALDRLRSLASRLPDERSAEVLNAEGLTTRSGLPWTTRRVYHIRQNHQIPTGCPAMPRHGQPRGDGLVPLRTAAHLLKVTPGALDHWRRWGFLHAEQRQAGAPVWVRLTADDVARLDGTLAAQGCGQWRLQQAQAILGLTKEEFREKARREELIAYRARVADHWEWRISSADAT
;
A
#
# COMPACT_ATOMS: atom_id res chain seq x y z
N MET A 1 41.85 -26.16 -40.09
CA MET A 1 41.19 -24.84 -40.24
C MET A 1 39.93 -24.69 -39.38
N LEU A 2 38.94 -25.60 -39.41
CA LEU A 2 37.71 -25.47 -38.58
C LEU A 2 37.95 -25.37 -37.05
N ARG A 3 38.99 -26.03 -36.51
CA ARG A 3 39.31 -25.97 -35.06
C ARG A 3 39.78 -24.60 -34.57
N SER A 4 40.44 -23.78 -35.40
CA SER A 4 40.94 -22.47 -34.96
C SER A 4 39.79 -21.45 -34.82
N LEU A 5 38.79 -21.50 -35.70
CA LEU A 5 37.57 -20.68 -35.58
C LEU A 5 36.73 -21.01 -34.34
N VAL A 6 36.73 -22.26 -33.89
CA VAL A 6 35.98 -22.68 -32.70
C VAL A 6 36.67 -22.21 -31.40
N GLY A 7 38.00 -22.16 -31.39
CA GLY A 7 38.77 -21.60 -30.26
C GLY A 7 38.50 -20.10 -30.03
N ASP A 8 38.33 -19.35 -31.12
CA ASP A 8 38.02 -17.92 -31.07
C ASP A 8 36.68 -17.62 -30.41
N VAL A 9 35.67 -18.48 -30.58
CA VAL A 9 34.34 -18.24 -29.98
C VAL A 9 34.39 -18.33 -28.45
N ALA A 10 35.10 -19.32 -27.90
CA ALA A 10 35.23 -19.48 -26.45
C ALA A 10 36.03 -18.32 -25.84
N ALA A 11 37.14 -17.93 -26.47
CA ALA A 11 37.94 -16.79 -26.05
C ALA A 11 37.15 -15.47 -26.10
N LEU A 12 36.42 -15.23 -27.20
CA LEU A 12 35.57 -14.06 -27.38
C LEU A 12 34.41 -14.04 -26.38
N TRP A 13 33.83 -15.19 -26.03
CA TRP A 13 32.74 -15.27 -25.06
C TRP A 13 33.16 -14.83 -23.65
N HIS A 14 34.36 -15.24 -23.25
CA HIS A 14 34.93 -14.99 -21.92
C HIS A 14 35.76 -13.70 -21.82
N ALA A 15 36.02 -13.01 -22.93
CA ALA A 15 36.73 -11.73 -22.91
C ALA A 15 35.98 -10.68 -22.07
N ARG A 16 36.74 -9.85 -21.33
CA ARG A 16 36.19 -8.85 -20.41
C ARG A 16 35.42 -7.75 -21.13
N GLU A 17 35.80 -7.49 -22.37
CA GLU A 17 35.26 -6.46 -23.25
C GLU A 17 33.94 -6.88 -23.89
N THR A 18 33.62 -8.19 -23.88
CA THR A 18 32.40 -8.71 -24.47
C THR A 18 31.19 -8.35 -23.62
N THR A 19 30.32 -7.51 -24.17
CA THR A 19 29.09 -7.09 -23.49
C THR A 19 28.02 -8.17 -23.58
N ASP A 20 26.98 -8.07 -22.75
CA ASP A 20 25.82 -8.96 -22.84
C ASP A 20 25.08 -8.82 -24.18
N ALA A 21 25.14 -7.65 -24.82
CA ALA A 21 24.61 -7.44 -26.16
C ALA A 21 25.40 -8.26 -27.20
N ASP A 22 26.72 -8.32 -27.08
CA ASP A 22 27.59 -9.09 -27.97
C ASP A 22 27.45 -10.59 -27.75
N ARG A 23 27.36 -11.05 -26.48
CA ARG A 23 27.01 -12.45 -26.16
C ARG A 23 25.68 -12.86 -26.78
N LYS A 24 24.66 -11.99 -26.73
CA LYS A 24 23.36 -12.24 -27.38
C LYS A 24 23.49 -12.36 -28.89
N ARG A 25 24.31 -11.52 -29.54
CA ARG A 25 24.57 -11.58 -30.98
C ARG A 25 25.28 -12.89 -31.35
N LEU A 26 26.31 -13.28 -30.60
CA LEU A 26 27.02 -14.54 -30.80
C LEU A 26 26.10 -15.75 -30.70
N LEU A 27 25.29 -15.83 -29.64
CA LEU A 27 24.30 -16.90 -29.49
C LEU A 27 23.34 -16.96 -30.68
N ARG A 28 22.87 -15.81 -31.17
CA ARG A 28 21.96 -15.73 -32.31
C ARG A 28 22.59 -16.21 -33.63
N CYS A 29 23.91 -16.09 -33.76
CA CYS A 29 24.64 -16.65 -34.91
C CYS A 29 24.84 -18.17 -34.81
N LEU A 30 25.01 -18.69 -33.60
CA LEU A 30 25.33 -20.10 -33.33
C LEU A 30 24.10 -21.00 -33.22
N ILE A 31 22.98 -20.47 -32.73
CA ILE A 31 21.73 -21.19 -32.58
C ILE A 31 21.00 -21.19 -33.93
N GLN A 32 20.66 -22.39 -34.41
CA GLN A 32 19.83 -22.59 -35.59
C GLN A 32 18.35 -22.59 -35.22
N GLU A 33 17.98 -23.31 -34.18
CA GLU A 33 16.60 -23.43 -33.72
C GLU A 33 16.50 -23.68 -32.22
N VAL A 34 15.35 -23.34 -31.65
CA VAL A 34 15.00 -23.63 -30.26
C VAL A 34 13.65 -24.32 -30.25
N VAL A 35 13.61 -25.56 -29.78
CA VAL A 35 12.39 -26.35 -29.66
C VAL A 35 12.01 -26.45 -28.19
N LEU A 36 10.78 -26.07 -27.87
CA LEU A 36 10.20 -26.22 -26.55
C LEU A 36 9.25 -27.40 -26.54
N ILE A 37 9.58 -28.43 -25.77
CA ILE A 37 8.72 -29.60 -25.58
C ILE A 37 8.10 -29.50 -24.19
N ARG A 38 6.77 -29.52 -24.14
CA ARG A 38 6.07 -29.73 -22.87
C ARG A 38 5.99 -31.21 -22.59
N ASP A 39 6.61 -31.59 -21.49
CA ASP A 39 6.28 -32.82 -20.79
C ASP A 39 5.25 -32.46 -19.72
N ASP A 40 3.99 -32.45 -20.15
CA ASP A 40 2.83 -32.33 -19.26
C ASP A 40 2.60 -33.72 -18.68
N GLY A 41 2.97 -33.93 -17.40
CA GLY A 41 2.62 -35.15 -16.68
C GLY A 41 1.10 -35.32 -16.54
N ALA A 42 0.63 -36.03 -15.51
CA ALA A 42 -0.81 -36.09 -15.23
C ALA A 42 -1.42 -34.67 -15.14
N LYS A 43 -2.61 -34.46 -15.74
CA LYS A 43 -3.28 -33.15 -15.76
C LYS A 43 -3.28 -32.52 -14.37
N GLY A 44 -2.63 -31.36 -14.26
CA GLY A 44 -2.58 -30.57 -13.02
C GLY A 44 -1.48 -30.95 -12.03
N ALA A 45 -0.62 -31.94 -12.30
CA ALA A 45 0.46 -32.37 -11.41
C ALA A 45 1.77 -31.56 -11.54
N GLY A 46 1.81 -30.58 -12.45
CA GLY A 46 3.06 -29.94 -12.86
C GLY A 46 3.68 -30.70 -14.04
N GLY A 47 4.83 -30.25 -14.50
CA GLY A 47 5.49 -30.88 -15.64
C GLY A 47 6.92 -30.43 -15.79
N VAL A 48 7.58 -30.87 -16.85
CA VAL A 48 8.90 -30.38 -17.24
C VAL A 48 8.75 -29.69 -18.58
N THR A 49 9.48 -28.60 -18.79
CA THR A 49 9.71 -28.07 -20.13
C THR A 49 11.12 -28.50 -20.53
N ILE A 50 11.21 -29.25 -21.61
CA ILE A 50 12.49 -29.61 -22.22
C ILE A 50 12.77 -28.58 -23.31
N ILE A 51 13.88 -27.87 -23.16
CA ILE A 51 14.39 -26.89 -24.11
C ILE A 51 15.48 -27.58 -24.91
N ARG A 52 15.25 -27.79 -26.21
CA ARG A 52 16.24 -28.34 -27.13
C ARG A 52 16.82 -27.21 -27.97
N LEU A 53 18.12 -26.99 -27.86
CA LEU A 53 18.88 -26.03 -28.66
C LEU A 53 19.52 -26.76 -29.84
N GLY A 54 19.09 -26.43 -31.05
CA GLY A 54 19.72 -26.88 -32.28
C GLY A 54 20.80 -25.89 -32.68
N TRP A 55 22.05 -26.35 -32.75
CA TRP A 55 23.20 -25.52 -33.13
C TRP A 55 23.43 -25.59 -34.65
N LYS A 56 23.97 -24.52 -35.24
CA LYS A 56 24.36 -24.53 -36.66
C LYS A 56 25.44 -25.56 -37.01
N SER A 57 26.12 -26.11 -36.02
CA SER A 57 27.04 -27.24 -36.17
C SER A 57 26.34 -28.58 -36.39
N GLY A 58 25.01 -28.65 -36.25
CA GLY A 58 24.22 -29.88 -36.23
C GLY A 58 24.14 -30.57 -34.87
N ALA A 59 24.85 -30.05 -33.86
CA ALA A 59 24.74 -30.55 -32.48
C ALA A 59 23.41 -30.14 -31.84
N TRP A 60 23.01 -30.89 -30.81
CA TRP A 60 21.84 -30.59 -29.98
C TRP A 60 22.23 -30.53 -28.51
N THR A 61 21.62 -29.61 -27.77
CA THR A 61 21.74 -29.53 -26.31
C THR A 61 20.35 -29.49 -25.69
N GLU A 62 20.12 -30.29 -24.66
CA GLU A 62 18.84 -30.35 -23.97
C GLU A 62 18.96 -29.80 -22.55
N LEU A 63 17.98 -29.01 -22.13
CA LEU A 63 17.85 -28.45 -20.79
C LEU A 63 16.44 -28.76 -20.28
N ALA A 64 16.34 -29.32 -19.08
CA ALA A 64 15.06 -29.56 -18.42
C ALA A 64 14.82 -28.49 -17.36
N THR A 65 13.63 -27.89 -17.36
CA THR A 65 13.20 -26.97 -16.30
C THR A 65 11.84 -27.40 -15.74
N PRO A 66 11.70 -27.50 -14.40
CA PRO A 66 10.42 -27.88 -13.78
C PRO A 66 9.38 -26.77 -13.97
N ARG A 67 8.13 -27.18 -14.16
CA ARG A 67 6.94 -26.33 -14.15
C ARG A 67 6.06 -26.68 -12.95
N PRO A 68 5.70 -25.68 -12.13
CA PRO A 68 4.84 -25.91 -10.97
C PRO A 68 3.44 -26.36 -11.41
N SER A 69 2.84 -27.21 -10.59
CA SER A 69 1.47 -27.70 -10.76
C SER A 69 0.43 -26.60 -10.68
N THR A 70 -0.78 -26.85 -11.20
CA THR A 70 -1.90 -25.90 -11.08
C THR A 70 -2.25 -25.65 -9.62
N GLY A 71 -2.17 -26.69 -8.78
CA GLY A 71 -2.40 -26.58 -7.34
C GLY A 71 -1.32 -25.76 -6.62
N GLU A 72 -0.04 -25.96 -6.95
CA GLU A 72 1.06 -25.16 -6.38
C GLU A 72 0.98 -23.70 -6.83
N GLN A 73 0.71 -23.44 -8.10
CA GLN A 73 0.52 -22.07 -8.60
C GLN A 73 -0.62 -21.36 -7.87
N ALA A 74 -1.76 -22.04 -7.67
CA ALA A 74 -2.89 -21.49 -6.92
C ALA A 74 -2.56 -21.29 -5.43
N ARG A 75 -1.80 -22.20 -4.80
CA ARG A 75 -1.35 -22.05 -3.41
C ARG A 75 -0.38 -20.89 -3.24
N THR A 76 0.58 -20.71 -4.16
CA THR A 76 1.51 -19.58 -4.15
C THR A 76 0.78 -18.26 -4.31
N GLU A 77 -0.21 -18.20 -5.22
CA GLU A 77 -1.06 -17.02 -5.37
C GLU A 77 -1.89 -16.73 -4.12
N ALA A 78 -2.51 -17.74 -3.51
CA ALA A 78 -3.27 -17.59 -2.27
C ALA A 78 -2.38 -17.06 -1.12
N ALA A 79 -1.20 -17.66 -0.92
CA ALA A 79 -0.26 -17.22 0.10
C ALA A 79 0.20 -15.77 -0.11
N ALA A 80 0.49 -15.39 -1.35
CA ALA A 80 0.90 -14.02 -1.67
C ALA A 80 -0.25 -13.01 -1.51
N LEU A 81 -1.49 -13.39 -1.86
CA LEU A 81 -2.68 -12.56 -1.65
C LEU A 81 -3.02 -12.38 -0.17
N ASP A 82 -2.95 -13.44 0.63
CA ASP A 82 -3.20 -13.38 2.07
C ASP A 82 -2.14 -12.53 2.77
N ARG A 83 -0.87 -12.70 2.36
CA ARG A 83 0.21 -11.86 2.85
C ARG A 83 0.00 -10.40 2.45
N LEU A 84 -0.37 -10.15 1.21
CA LEU A 84 -0.68 -8.81 0.73
C LEU A 84 -1.85 -8.17 1.50
N ARG A 85 -2.91 -8.90 1.86
CA ARG A 85 -4.00 -8.39 2.71
C ARG A 85 -3.49 -7.92 4.07
N SER A 86 -2.65 -8.73 4.72
CA SER A 86 -2.05 -8.43 6.02
C SER A 86 -1.09 -7.22 5.99
N LEU A 87 -0.37 -7.03 4.89
CA LEU A 87 0.52 -5.88 4.70
C LEU A 87 -0.27 -4.62 4.34
N ALA A 88 -1.22 -4.73 3.42
CA ALA A 88 -2.04 -3.64 2.92
C ALA A 88 -2.83 -2.90 4.02
N SER A 89 -3.19 -3.59 5.11
CA SER A 89 -3.87 -2.98 6.25
C SER A 89 -2.98 -2.01 7.04
N ARG A 90 -1.66 -2.08 6.90
CA ARG A 90 -0.70 -1.32 7.73
C ARG A 90 0.33 -0.55 6.93
N LEU A 91 0.66 -1.03 5.73
CA LEU A 91 1.75 -0.54 4.91
C LEU A 91 1.24 0.04 3.59
N PRO A 92 1.93 1.08 3.05
CA PRO A 92 1.69 1.53 1.69
C PRO A 92 2.10 0.46 0.67
N ASP A 93 1.58 0.59 -0.55
CA ASP A 93 1.83 -0.37 -1.64
C ASP A 93 3.33 -0.55 -1.95
N GLU A 94 4.14 0.51 -1.81
CA GLU A 94 5.59 0.47 -2.01
C GLU A 94 6.30 -0.43 -0.99
N ARG A 95 6.05 -0.19 0.31
CA ARG A 95 6.60 -1.02 1.39
C ARG A 95 6.05 -2.43 1.37
N SER A 96 4.79 -2.61 0.99
CA SER A 96 4.21 -3.93 0.78
C SER A 96 4.95 -4.70 -0.31
N ALA A 97 5.32 -4.04 -1.41
CA ALA A 97 6.11 -4.67 -2.48
C ALA A 97 7.51 -5.07 -2.01
N GLU A 98 8.19 -4.20 -1.26
CA GLU A 98 9.50 -4.50 -0.67
C GLU A 98 9.45 -5.73 0.25
N VAL A 99 8.46 -5.78 1.15
CA VAL A 99 8.30 -6.91 2.08
C VAL A 99 7.99 -8.21 1.34
N LEU A 100 7.07 -8.19 0.38
CA LEU A 100 6.73 -9.38 -0.42
C LEU A 100 7.96 -9.92 -1.18
N ASN A 101 8.78 -9.05 -1.76
CA ASN A 101 10.01 -9.44 -2.44
C ASN A 101 11.06 -9.99 -1.46
N ALA A 102 11.22 -9.36 -0.28
CA ALA A 102 12.15 -9.82 0.75
C ALA A 102 11.75 -11.20 1.32
N GLU A 103 10.46 -11.51 1.34
CA GLU A 103 9.91 -12.82 1.72
C GLU A 103 10.01 -13.88 0.60
N GLY A 104 10.56 -13.52 -0.57
CA GLY A 104 10.69 -14.41 -1.71
C GLY A 104 9.36 -14.74 -2.41
N LEU A 105 8.27 -14.04 -2.06
CA LEU A 105 6.98 -14.20 -2.71
C LEU A 105 7.01 -13.56 -4.08
N THR A 106 6.43 -14.23 -5.07
CA THR A 106 6.30 -13.71 -6.44
C THR A 106 4.84 -13.72 -6.86
N THR A 107 4.51 -12.97 -7.92
CA THR A 107 3.16 -13.04 -8.50
C THR A 107 2.92 -14.43 -9.12
N ARG A 108 1.67 -14.74 -9.47
CA ARG A 108 1.31 -15.97 -10.22
C ARG A 108 2.19 -16.22 -11.46
N SER A 109 2.68 -15.17 -12.10
CA SER A 109 3.54 -15.24 -13.29
C SER A 109 5.04 -15.28 -12.97
N GLY A 110 5.43 -15.48 -11.71
CA GLY A 110 6.84 -15.50 -11.28
C GLY A 110 7.53 -14.14 -11.34
N LEU A 111 6.78 -13.03 -11.34
CA LEU A 111 7.36 -11.69 -11.44
C LEU A 111 7.59 -11.10 -10.03
N PRO A 112 8.62 -10.25 -9.88
CA PRO A 112 8.83 -9.50 -8.64
C PRO A 112 7.69 -8.51 -8.41
N TRP A 113 7.42 -8.21 -7.15
CA TRP A 113 6.45 -7.21 -6.73
C TRP A 113 6.98 -5.80 -7.00
N THR A 114 6.09 -4.95 -7.51
CA THR A 114 6.31 -3.51 -7.65
C THR A 114 5.11 -2.79 -7.05
N THR A 115 5.26 -1.52 -6.67
CA THR A 115 4.17 -0.68 -6.17
C THR A 115 2.95 -0.73 -7.09
N ARG A 116 3.17 -0.69 -8.41
CA ARG A 116 2.10 -0.77 -9.41
C ARG A 116 1.42 -2.14 -9.45
N ARG A 117 2.16 -3.24 -9.33
CA ARG A 117 1.58 -4.59 -9.27
C ARG A 117 0.77 -4.80 -8.01
N VAL A 118 1.29 -4.38 -6.86
CA VAL A 118 0.58 -4.40 -5.58
C VAL A 118 -0.75 -3.65 -5.70
N TYR A 119 -0.72 -2.43 -6.24
CA TYR A 119 -1.92 -1.65 -6.50
C TYR A 119 -2.93 -2.40 -7.37
N HIS A 120 -2.53 -2.86 -8.55
CA HIS A 120 -3.46 -3.54 -9.48
C HIS A 120 -4.06 -4.81 -8.88
N ILE A 121 -3.25 -5.61 -8.20
CA ILE A 121 -3.73 -6.83 -7.54
C ILE A 121 -4.69 -6.48 -6.41
N ARG A 122 -4.37 -5.50 -5.56
CA ARG A 122 -5.30 -5.02 -4.53
C ARG A 122 -6.64 -4.59 -5.13
N GLN A 123 -6.64 -3.83 -6.21
CA GLN A 123 -7.87 -3.37 -6.85
C GLN A 123 -8.69 -4.54 -7.41
N ASN A 124 -8.04 -5.46 -8.13
CA ASN A 124 -8.71 -6.62 -8.71
C ASN A 124 -9.32 -7.56 -7.65
N HIS A 125 -8.67 -7.65 -6.48
CA HIS A 125 -9.10 -8.48 -5.36
C HIS A 125 -9.84 -7.70 -4.27
N GLN A 126 -10.21 -6.43 -4.51
CA GLN A 126 -10.92 -5.56 -3.57
C GLN A 126 -10.25 -5.46 -2.18
N ILE A 127 -8.92 -5.51 -2.14
CA ILE A 127 -8.14 -5.40 -0.90
C ILE A 127 -8.01 -3.90 -0.55
N PRO A 128 -8.59 -3.43 0.57
CA PRO A 128 -8.49 -2.03 0.97
C PRO A 128 -7.11 -1.72 1.55
N THR A 129 -6.63 -0.46 1.48
CA THR A 129 -5.32 -0.05 2.04
C THR A 129 -5.52 0.78 3.29
N GLY A 130 -4.88 0.38 4.39
CA GLY A 130 -4.83 1.15 5.63
C GLY A 130 -3.76 2.25 5.64
N CYS A 131 -2.90 2.33 4.62
CA CYS A 131 -1.85 3.35 4.55
C CYS A 131 -1.59 3.82 3.09
N PRO A 132 -2.60 4.33 2.37
CA PRO A 132 -2.41 4.88 1.04
C PRO A 132 -1.46 6.08 1.08
N ALA A 133 -0.50 6.11 0.16
CA ALA A 133 0.41 7.25 0.02
C ALA A 133 -0.34 8.55 -0.33
N MET A 134 -1.41 8.43 -1.14
CA MET A 134 -2.25 9.54 -1.55
C MET A 134 -3.74 9.15 -1.53
N PRO A 135 -4.64 10.05 -1.08
CA PRO A 135 -6.07 9.83 -1.18
C PRO A 135 -6.48 9.86 -2.65
N ARG A 136 -7.21 8.84 -3.10
CA ARG A 136 -7.75 8.77 -4.46
C ARG A 136 -9.23 9.10 -4.44
N HIS A 137 -9.63 10.11 -5.23
CA HIS A 137 -11.03 10.53 -5.40
C HIS A 137 -11.81 10.74 -4.10
N GLY A 138 -11.11 11.13 -3.02
CA GLY A 138 -11.73 11.34 -1.72
C GLY A 138 -12.20 10.08 -1.00
N GLN A 139 -11.87 8.87 -1.50
CA GLN A 139 -12.29 7.61 -0.91
C GLN A 139 -11.72 7.42 0.50
N PRO A 140 -12.46 6.76 1.40
CA PRO A 140 -11.95 6.35 2.70
C PRO A 140 -10.75 5.41 2.56
N ARG A 141 -9.88 5.47 3.55
CA ARG A 141 -8.84 4.49 3.83
C ARG A 141 -9.51 3.19 4.28
N GLY A 142 -8.76 2.09 4.25
CA GLY A 142 -9.27 0.75 4.52
C GLY A 142 -9.80 0.52 5.94
N ASP A 143 -9.46 1.39 6.88
CA ASP A 143 -9.96 1.44 8.25
C ASP A 143 -11.09 2.47 8.45
N GLY A 144 -11.60 3.05 7.36
CA GLY A 144 -12.70 4.01 7.38
C GLY A 144 -12.28 5.46 7.60
N LEU A 145 -11.00 5.76 7.86
CA LEU A 145 -10.57 7.16 7.95
C LEU A 145 -10.69 7.84 6.59
N VAL A 146 -11.16 9.08 6.58
CA VAL A 146 -11.40 9.84 5.36
C VAL A 146 -10.34 10.92 5.16
N PRO A 147 -10.00 11.28 3.91
CA PRO A 147 -9.05 12.36 3.66
C PRO A 147 -9.57 13.68 4.25
N LEU A 148 -8.69 14.50 4.84
CA LEU A 148 -9.07 15.78 5.47
C LEU A 148 -9.90 16.69 4.55
N ARG A 149 -9.59 16.74 3.25
CA ARG A 149 -10.38 17.52 2.29
C ARG A 149 -11.80 16.96 2.10
N THR A 150 -11.95 15.64 2.05
CA THR A 150 -13.27 14.99 1.99
C THR A 150 -14.04 15.26 3.27
N ALA A 151 -13.40 15.11 4.43
CA ALA A 151 -13.98 15.39 5.74
C ALA A 151 -14.50 16.84 5.84
N ALA A 152 -13.71 17.80 5.38
CA ALA A 152 -14.10 19.21 5.37
C ALA A 152 -15.34 19.46 4.50
N HIS A 153 -15.41 18.81 3.33
CA HIS A 153 -16.58 18.89 2.45
C HIS A 153 -17.84 18.30 3.10
N LEU A 154 -17.73 17.11 3.72
CA LEU A 154 -18.84 16.45 4.43
C LEU A 154 -19.36 17.32 5.58
N LEU A 155 -18.47 17.96 6.33
CA LEU A 155 -18.81 18.85 7.44
C LEU A 155 -19.18 20.28 7.00
N LYS A 156 -19.17 20.57 5.70
CA LYS A 156 -19.43 21.90 5.13
C LYS A 156 -18.56 23.01 5.73
N VAL A 157 -17.29 22.69 6.00
CA VAL A 157 -16.28 23.64 6.50
C VAL A 157 -15.07 23.71 5.57
N THR A 158 -14.23 24.73 5.75
CA THR A 158 -12.99 24.84 4.98
C THR A 158 -11.93 23.84 5.47
N PRO A 159 -11.06 23.31 4.59
CA PRO A 159 -9.95 22.45 5.01
C PRO A 159 -9.03 23.10 6.06
N GLY A 160 -8.85 24.42 5.99
CA GLY A 160 -8.07 25.18 6.99
C GLY A 160 -8.72 25.17 8.37
N ALA A 161 -10.05 25.25 8.45
CA ALA A 161 -10.77 25.12 9.71
C ALA A 161 -10.57 23.71 10.30
N LEU A 162 -10.71 22.66 9.48
CA LEU A 162 -10.55 21.29 9.95
C LEU A 162 -9.11 20.99 10.40
N ASP A 163 -8.09 21.50 9.69
CA ASP A 163 -6.69 21.41 10.14
C ASP A 163 -6.46 22.19 11.44
N HIS A 164 -7.12 23.32 11.64
CA HIS A 164 -7.08 24.04 12.92
C HIS A 164 -7.66 23.17 14.05
N TRP A 165 -8.79 22.50 13.84
CA TRP A 165 -9.41 21.63 14.85
C TRP A 165 -8.52 20.43 15.20
N ARG A 166 -7.89 19.83 14.19
CA ARG A 166 -6.86 18.80 14.38
C ARG A 166 -5.70 19.28 15.24
N ARG A 167 -5.14 20.46 14.95
CA ARG A 167 -4.03 21.03 15.75
C ARG A 167 -4.40 21.29 17.21
N TRP A 168 -5.68 21.56 17.46
CA TRP A 168 -6.24 21.68 18.80
C TRP A 168 -6.53 20.36 19.51
N GLY A 169 -6.52 19.22 18.79
CA GLY A 169 -6.86 17.92 19.34
C GLY A 169 -8.37 17.62 19.36
N PHE A 170 -9.20 18.46 18.73
CA PHE A 170 -10.65 18.27 18.69
C PHE A 170 -11.11 17.21 17.68
N LEU A 171 -10.17 16.68 16.91
CA LEU A 171 -10.43 15.76 15.83
C LEU A 171 -9.33 14.71 15.83
N HIS A 172 -9.72 13.45 15.88
CA HIS A 172 -8.79 12.35 15.70
C HIS A 172 -8.33 12.32 14.25
N ALA A 173 -7.03 12.46 14.04
CA ALA A 173 -6.45 12.44 12.71
C ALA A 173 -5.05 11.82 12.72
N GLU A 174 -4.76 11.09 11.66
CA GLU A 174 -3.48 10.45 11.41
C GLU A 174 -2.75 11.11 10.23
N GLN A 175 -1.45 11.27 10.40
CA GLN A 175 -0.57 11.73 9.32
C GLN A 175 0.72 10.92 9.37
N ARG A 176 1.03 10.23 8.29
CA ARG A 176 2.20 9.34 8.22
C ARG A 176 3.53 10.07 8.45
N GLN A 177 3.68 11.22 7.79
CA GLN A 177 4.87 12.06 7.85
C GLN A 177 4.49 13.49 7.47
N ALA A 178 5.32 14.47 7.81
CA ALA A 178 5.13 15.84 7.39
C ALA A 178 4.96 15.92 5.85
N GLY A 179 3.95 16.65 5.39
CA GLY A 179 3.61 16.78 3.96
C GLY A 179 2.80 15.62 3.37
N ALA A 180 2.66 14.49 4.06
CA ALA A 180 1.74 13.44 3.63
C ALA A 180 0.28 13.85 3.89
N PRO A 181 -0.69 13.24 3.18
CA PRO A 181 -2.10 13.45 3.43
C PRO A 181 -2.49 13.19 4.88
N VAL A 182 -3.40 14.00 5.39
CA VAL A 182 -4.01 13.83 6.70
C VAL A 182 -5.30 13.04 6.55
N TRP A 183 -5.42 11.99 7.34
CA TRP A 183 -6.57 11.09 7.43
C TRP A 183 -7.32 11.37 8.71
N VAL A 184 -8.64 11.46 8.65
CA VAL A 184 -9.50 11.91 9.73
C VAL A 184 -10.52 10.84 10.05
N ARG A 185 -10.72 10.56 11.34
CA ARG A 185 -11.85 9.74 11.80
C ARG A 185 -13.12 10.58 11.80
N LEU A 186 -14.16 10.09 11.12
CA LEU A 186 -15.48 10.69 11.10
C LEU A 186 -16.54 9.59 11.31
N THR A 187 -16.69 9.14 12.56
CA THR A 187 -17.83 8.31 12.94
C THR A 187 -19.12 9.15 12.99
N ALA A 188 -20.27 8.50 13.16
CA ALA A 188 -21.55 9.22 13.37
C ALA A 188 -21.47 10.17 14.57
N ASP A 189 -20.84 9.73 15.67
CA ASP A 189 -20.65 10.56 16.87
C ASP A 189 -19.70 11.73 16.63
N ASP A 190 -18.62 11.53 15.85
CA ASP A 190 -17.74 12.64 15.46
C ASP A 190 -18.50 13.68 14.64
N VAL A 191 -19.33 13.25 13.69
CA VAL A 191 -20.15 14.16 12.89
C VAL A 191 -21.13 14.92 13.78
N ALA A 192 -21.89 14.23 14.63
CA ALA A 192 -22.88 14.83 15.53
C ALA A 192 -22.24 15.80 16.54
N ARG A 193 -20.99 15.55 16.94
CA ARG A 193 -20.19 16.44 17.78
C ARG A 193 -19.76 17.71 17.05
N LEU A 194 -19.40 17.59 15.78
CA LEU A 194 -18.78 18.66 14.97
C LEU A 194 -19.80 19.50 14.18
N ASP A 195 -21.00 18.99 13.93
CA ASP A 195 -22.12 19.71 13.33
C ASP A 195 -23.01 20.41 14.37
N GLY A 196 -22.80 20.11 15.65
CA GLY A 196 -23.49 20.70 16.80
C GLY A 196 -24.77 20.02 17.23
N THR A 197 -25.10 18.88 16.65
CA THR A 197 -26.21 18.03 17.09
C THR A 197 -26.06 17.63 18.56
N LEU A 198 -24.89 17.15 18.98
CA LEU A 198 -24.65 16.77 20.38
C LEU A 198 -24.62 17.98 21.31
N ALA A 199 -24.09 19.12 20.85
CA ALA A 199 -24.13 20.34 21.65
C ALA A 199 -25.56 20.82 21.93
N ALA A 200 -26.46 20.69 20.94
CA ALA A 200 -27.88 21.01 21.10
C ALA A 200 -28.61 20.05 22.07
N GLN A 201 -28.08 18.83 22.26
CA GLN A 201 -28.57 17.85 23.24
C GLN A 201 -28.02 18.08 24.66
N GLY A 202 -27.23 19.15 24.87
CA GLY A 202 -26.68 19.51 26.18
C GLY A 202 -25.23 19.09 26.40
N CYS A 203 -24.56 18.47 25.41
CA CYS A 203 -23.14 18.16 25.52
C CYS A 203 -22.26 19.42 25.47
N GLY A 204 -21.11 19.37 26.13
CA GLY A 204 -20.19 20.50 26.24
C GLY A 204 -20.54 21.41 27.42
N GLN A 205 -20.07 21.04 28.61
CA GLN A 205 -20.37 21.72 29.87
C GLN A 205 -19.83 23.16 29.91
N TRP A 206 -18.61 23.37 29.42
CA TRP A 206 -17.93 24.66 29.53
C TRP A 206 -17.59 25.22 28.16
N ARG A 207 -17.63 26.55 28.01
CA ARG A 207 -16.97 27.18 26.85
C ARG A 207 -15.47 26.91 26.90
N LEU A 208 -14.80 26.85 25.75
CA LEU A 208 -13.36 26.58 25.68
C LEU A 208 -12.53 27.44 26.66
N GLN A 209 -12.75 28.76 26.70
CA GLN A 209 -12.03 29.65 27.63
C GLN A 209 -12.33 29.35 29.10
N GLN A 210 -13.59 29.04 29.42
CA GLN A 210 -13.99 28.66 30.78
C GLN A 210 -13.39 27.32 31.18
N ALA A 211 -13.36 26.33 30.28
CA ALA A 211 -12.74 25.04 30.52
C ALA A 211 -11.25 25.19 30.85
N GLN A 212 -10.52 26.03 30.11
CA GLN A 212 -9.12 26.33 30.40
C GLN A 212 -8.92 26.97 31.78
N ALA A 213 -9.78 27.93 32.14
CA ALA A 213 -9.71 28.61 33.44
C ALA A 213 -10.06 27.67 34.61
N ILE A 214 -11.15 26.89 34.49
CA ILE A 214 -11.65 25.99 35.53
C ILE A 214 -10.66 24.84 35.78
N LEU A 215 -10.13 24.26 34.72
CA LEU A 215 -9.18 23.14 34.82
C LEU A 215 -7.77 23.61 35.15
N GLY A 216 -7.50 24.92 35.13
CA GLY A 216 -6.17 25.49 35.39
C GLY A 216 -5.10 25.04 34.39
N LEU A 217 -5.51 24.60 33.19
CA LEU A 217 -4.61 24.01 32.21
C LEU A 217 -4.02 25.07 31.28
N THR A 218 -2.73 24.96 31.01
CA THR A 218 -2.10 25.68 29.90
C THR A 218 -2.68 25.21 28.55
N LYS A 219 -2.47 26.01 27.51
CA LYS A 219 -2.91 25.67 26.15
C LYS A 219 -2.30 24.37 25.63
N GLU A 220 -1.08 24.03 26.06
CA GLU A 220 -0.38 22.83 25.64
C GLU A 220 -0.93 21.59 26.34
N GLU A 221 -1.11 21.64 27.67
CA GLU A 221 -1.72 20.57 28.45
C GLU A 221 -3.16 20.29 28.01
N PHE A 222 -3.93 21.34 27.72
CA PHE A 222 -5.28 21.20 27.21
C PHE A 222 -5.31 20.45 25.87
N ARG A 223 -4.39 20.77 24.94
CA ARG A 223 -4.26 20.08 23.66
C ARG A 223 -3.83 18.63 23.84
N GLU A 224 -2.94 18.36 24.78
CA GLU A 224 -2.50 17.00 25.07
C GLU A 224 -3.66 16.15 25.62
N LYS A 225 -4.43 16.67 26.58
CA LYS A 225 -5.64 16.01 27.08
C LYS A 225 -6.70 15.81 26.00
N ALA A 226 -6.91 16.80 25.13
CA ALA A 226 -7.82 16.65 23.99
C ALA A 226 -7.36 15.57 23.00
N ARG A 227 -6.05 15.48 22.70
CA ARG A 227 -5.50 14.42 21.84
C ARG A 227 -5.59 13.02 22.46
N ARG A 228 -5.52 12.93 23.78
CA ARG A 228 -5.75 11.68 24.53
C ARG A 228 -7.24 11.36 24.69
N GLU A 229 -8.12 12.18 24.11
CA GLU A 229 -9.57 12.05 24.18
C GLU A 229 -10.13 12.15 25.62
N GLU A 230 -9.35 12.67 26.58
CA GLU A 230 -9.78 12.96 27.97
C GLU A 230 -10.69 14.19 28.03
N LEU A 231 -10.52 15.12 27.08
CA LEU A 231 -11.37 16.29 26.90
C LEU A 231 -12.03 16.24 25.54
N ILE A 232 -13.35 16.20 25.52
CA ILE A 232 -14.16 16.09 24.30
C ILE A 232 -14.70 17.48 23.94
N ALA A 233 -14.42 17.91 22.71
CA ALA A 233 -14.85 19.21 22.20
C ALA A 233 -16.07 19.10 21.29
N TYR A 234 -17.15 19.80 21.63
CA TYR A 234 -18.41 19.88 20.92
C TYR A 234 -18.52 21.25 20.25
N ARG A 235 -18.89 21.27 18.97
CA ARG A 235 -19.05 22.53 18.25
C ARG A 235 -20.50 23.00 18.40
N ALA A 236 -20.74 24.12 19.07
CA ALA A 236 -22.09 24.61 19.31
C ALA A 236 -22.42 25.81 18.43
N ARG A 237 -23.65 25.85 17.91
CA ARG A 237 -24.19 27.04 17.24
C ARG A 237 -24.90 27.90 18.28
N VAL A 238 -24.36 29.08 18.58
CA VAL A 238 -24.94 30.03 19.53
C VAL A 238 -25.31 31.29 18.78
N ALA A 239 -26.62 31.53 18.63
CA ALA A 239 -27.16 32.56 17.73
C ALA A 239 -26.49 32.47 16.34
N ASP A 240 -25.78 33.52 15.91
CA ASP A 240 -25.19 33.60 14.58
C ASP A 240 -23.72 33.16 14.49
N HIS A 241 -23.12 32.68 15.58
CA HIS A 241 -21.72 32.24 15.58
C HIS A 241 -21.55 30.81 16.09
N TRP A 242 -20.39 30.24 15.79
CA TRP A 242 -19.98 28.93 16.30
C TRP A 242 -19.02 29.12 17.47
N GLU A 243 -19.23 28.39 18.55
CA GLU A 243 -18.31 28.31 19.68
C GLU A 243 -17.92 26.87 19.99
N TRP A 244 -16.80 26.68 20.67
CA TRP A 244 -16.36 25.38 21.16
C TRP A 244 -16.79 25.20 22.62
N ARG A 245 -17.46 24.08 22.89
CA ARG A 245 -17.85 23.64 24.22
C ARG A 245 -17.12 22.35 24.58
N ILE A 246 -16.70 22.20 25.82
CA ILE A 246 -15.81 21.13 26.28
C ILE A 246 -16.49 20.37 27.41
N SER A 247 -16.39 19.04 27.37
CA SER A 247 -16.69 18.17 28.52
C SER A 247 -15.48 17.27 28.82
N SER A 248 -15.38 16.82 30.08
CA SER A 248 -14.53 15.67 30.40
C SER A 248 -15.12 14.40 29.79
N ALA A 249 -14.28 13.47 29.35
CA ALA A 249 -14.73 12.15 28.90
C ALA A 249 -15.50 11.39 29.99
N ASP A 250 -15.15 11.61 31.27
CA ASP A 250 -15.79 10.96 32.43
C ASP A 250 -17.19 11.51 32.77
N ALA A 251 -17.64 12.58 32.10
CA ALA A 251 -18.88 13.29 32.39
C ALA A 251 -20.00 13.05 31.35
N THR A 252 -19.83 12.08 30.46
CA THR A 252 -20.79 11.71 29.39
C THR A 252 -21.26 10.28 29.60
#